data_AF-A0AAV1SND7-F1
#
_entry.id   AF-A0AAV1SND7-F1
#
_cell.length_a   1.000
_cell.length_b   1.000
_cell.length_c   1.000
_cell.angle_alpha   90.00
_cell.angle_beta   90.00
_cell.angle_gamma   90.00
#
_symmetry.space_group_name_H-M   'P 1'
#
loop_
_entity.id
_entity.type
_entity.pdbx_description
1 polymer ?
#
loop_
_entity_poly.entity_id
_entity_poly.type
_entity_poly.pdbx_seq_one_letter_code
_entity_poly.pdbx_strand_id
1 'polypeptide(L)'
;MMRSSPNPRANNIWTKEIIEIMIIILASLHFIMSQFYFFRISPQDDRTQDSTPGIVFDSHQDGRALSHLPPLLLWCLKDIGNIYHREAVFLANYAAMERDFKIFVYSDRRQKKCYNPKDKLKSNYASEHHFLKNLIPSRFFTDDPTKAHLFFIPFSCQEDKEIAIWAHVQGLIFGYPFWNRTLGTDHFFFSCHDIVSRATEGIPIVTKNAIRLFCSSNYDSKYIPHKDVSVPQALELSLPPDHGEDVWSW
;
A
#
# COMPACT_ATOMS: atom_id res chain seq x y z
N MET A 1 -8.59 -25.24 45.38
CA MET A 1 -7.46 -24.33 45.05
C MET A 1 -7.31 -24.29 43.53
N MET A 2 -7.93 -23.32 42.86
CA MET A 2 -7.69 -23.05 41.43
C MET A 2 -6.57 -22.01 41.31
N ARG A 3 -5.46 -22.37 40.66
CA ARG A 3 -4.38 -21.44 40.31
C ARG A 3 -4.86 -20.54 39.17
N SER A 4 -4.74 -19.23 39.35
CA SER A 4 -4.87 -18.23 38.30
C SER A 4 -3.73 -18.38 37.29
N SER A 5 -4.07 -18.55 36.01
CA SER A 5 -3.12 -18.48 34.90
C SER A 5 -2.70 -17.02 34.64
N PRO A 6 -1.41 -16.71 34.37
CA PRO A 6 -0.98 -15.34 34.12
C PRO A 6 -1.43 -14.86 32.73
N ASN A 7 -1.90 -13.61 32.71
CA ASN A 7 -2.25 -12.86 31.50
C ASN A 7 -0.98 -12.57 30.66
N PRO A 8 -0.85 -13.06 29.41
CA PRO A 8 0.29 -12.70 28.57
C PRO A 8 0.12 -11.26 28.10
N ARG A 9 1.03 -10.39 28.55
CA ARG A 9 1.17 -9.02 28.04
C ARG A 9 1.25 -9.06 26.52
N ALA A 10 0.47 -8.19 25.88
CA ALA A 10 0.59 -7.90 24.47
C ALA A 10 2.02 -7.41 24.19
N ASN A 11 2.82 -8.25 23.53
CA ASN A 11 4.10 -7.81 23.00
C ASN A 11 3.78 -6.97 21.76
N ASN A 12 4.05 -5.68 21.86
CA ASN A 12 3.91 -4.72 20.78
C ASN A 12 4.99 -5.01 19.73
N ILE A 13 4.65 -5.76 18.68
CA ILE A 13 5.52 -6.08 17.53
C ILE A 13 5.52 -4.88 16.56
N TRP A 14 5.60 -3.67 17.09
CA TRP A 14 5.61 -2.43 16.31
C TRP A 14 7.04 -1.88 16.34
N THR A 15 7.89 -2.38 15.44
CA THR A 15 9.17 -1.74 15.17
C THR A 15 8.93 -0.51 14.30
N LYS A 16 9.71 0.56 14.51
CA LYS A 16 9.60 1.81 13.75
C LYS A 16 9.72 1.55 12.23
N GLU A 17 10.57 0.61 11.85
CA GLU A 17 10.79 0.18 10.47
C GLU A 17 9.51 -0.34 9.79
N ILE A 18 8.66 -1.07 10.52
CA ILE A 18 7.40 -1.62 9.96
C ILE A 18 6.39 -0.51 9.70
N ILE A 19 6.32 0.47 10.60
CA ILE A 19 5.45 1.64 10.44
C ILE A 19 5.91 2.46 9.23
N GLU A 20 7.22 2.66 9.07
CA GLU A 20 7.79 3.38 7.92
C GLU A 20 7.49 2.68 6.58
N ILE A 21 7.59 1.35 6.50
CA ILE A 21 7.24 0.60 5.28
C ILE A 21 5.77 0.77 4.92
N MET A 22 4.86 0.68 5.90
CA MET A 22 3.43 0.91 5.64
C MET A 22 3.15 2.32 5.13
N ILE A 23 3.80 3.33 5.73
CA ILE A 23 3.66 4.72 5.33
C ILE A 23 4.11 4.91 3.87
N ILE A 24 5.24 4.32 3.47
CA ILE A 24 5.75 4.38 2.10
C ILE A 24 4.76 3.75 1.11
N ILE A 25 4.21 2.58 1.43
CA ILE A 25 3.23 1.90 0.57
C ILE A 25 1.98 2.77 0.40
N LEU A 26 1.43 3.29 1.49
CA LEU A 26 0.20 4.10 1.46
C LEU A 26 0.41 5.43 0.73
N ALA A 27 1.54 6.10 0.95
CA ALA A 27 1.90 7.32 0.25
C ALA A 27 2.09 7.09 -1.26
N SER A 28 2.73 5.98 -1.66
CA SER A 28 2.91 5.62 -3.07
C SER A 28 1.58 5.37 -3.77
N LEU A 29 0.69 4.60 -3.12
CA LEU A 29 -0.66 4.34 -3.62
C LEU A 29 -1.50 5.61 -3.76
N HIS A 30 -1.42 6.52 -2.80
CA HIS A 30 -2.12 7.81 -2.86
C HIS A 30 -1.59 8.69 -4.01
N PHE A 31 -0.28 8.75 -4.21
CA PHE A 31 0.33 9.51 -5.30
C PHE A 31 -0.16 9.01 -6.68
N ILE A 32 -0.18 7.70 -6.89
CA ILE A 32 -0.67 7.08 -8.13
C ILE A 32 -2.14 7.45 -8.38
N MET A 33 -3.00 7.34 -7.37
CA MET A 33 -4.42 7.70 -7.50
C MET A 33 -4.63 9.18 -7.81
N SER A 34 -3.82 10.07 -7.24
CA SER A 34 -3.87 11.51 -7.51
C SER A 34 -3.57 11.82 -8.99
N GLN A 35 -2.62 11.11 -9.60
CA GLN A 35 -2.35 11.24 -11.04
C GLN A 35 -3.57 10.82 -11.89
N PHE A 36 -4.24 9.72 -11.54
CA PHE A 36 -5.44 9.28 -12.26
C PHE A 36 -6.63 10.22 -12.11
N TYR A 37 -6.81 10.85 -10.94
CA TYR A 37 -7.82 11.89 -10.76
C TYR A 37 -7.53 13.14 -11.62
N PHE A 38 -6.26 13.53 -11.74
CA PHE A 38 -5.83 14.66 -12.57
C PHE A 38 -6.10 14.42 -14.07
N PHE A 39 -5.92 13.19 -14.56
CA PHE A 39 -6.23 12.83 -15.95
C PHE A 39 -7.72 12.65 -16.26
N ARG A 40 -8.60 12.56 -15.25
CA ARG A 40 -10.06 12.43 -15.45
C ARG A 40 -10.78 13.77 -15.58
N ILE A 41 -10.15 14.88 -15.20
CA ILE A 41 -10.67 16.23 -15.39
C ILE A 41 -10.03 16.81 -16.66
N SER A 42 -10.51 16.38 -17.82
CA SER A 42 -10.35 17.14 -19.06
C SER A 42 -11.74 17.43 -19.61
N PRO A 43 -12.29 18.64 -19.41
CA PRO A 43 -13.55 19.04 -20.02
C PRO A 43 -13.30 19.57 -21.43
N GLN A 44 -14.13 19.08 -22.34
CA GLN A 44 -14.30 19.62 -23.67
C GLN A 44 -15.00 20.99 -23.59
N ASP A 45 -14.43 21.94 -24.32
CA ASP A 45 -14.70 23.38 -24.51
C ASP A 45 -16.19 23.85 -24.37
N ASP A 46 -16.43 24.87 -23.55
CA ASP A 46 -17.22 26.04 -23.96
C ASP A 46 -16.74 27.30 -23.20
N ARG A 47 -16.73 28.42 -23.92
CA ARG A 47 -15.90 29.61 -23.74
C ARG A 47 -16.79 30.78 -23.35
N THR A 48 -16.53 31.46 -22.22
CA THR A 48 -16.46 32.94 -22.14
C THR A 48 -16.05 33.46 -20.74
N GLN A 49 -14.89 34.13 -20.76
CA GLN A 49 -14.47 35.34 -20.02
C GLN A 49 -14.18 35.36 -18.51
N ASP A 50 -12.96 35.85 -18.26
CA ASP A 50 -12.42 36.55 -17.08
C ASP A 50 -12.13 35.77 -15.78
N SER A 51 -10.89 35.27 -15.68
CA SER A 51 -9.80 36.04 -15.06
C SER A 51 -8.47 35.28 -15.12
N THR A 52 -7.43 36.00 -15.54
CA THR A 52 -6.03 35.58 -15.70
C THR A 52 -5.41 34.91 -14.46
N PRO A 53 -4.56 33.89 -14.62
CA PRO A 53 -3.81 33.28 -13.52
C PRO A 53 -2.56 34.11 -13.23
N GLY A 54 -2.65 34.97 -12.23
CA GLY A 54 -1.56 35.88 -11.86
C GLY A 54 -1.41 36.02 -10.36
N ILE A 55 -1.09 34.92 -9.65
CA ILE A 55 -0.39 34.98 -8.36
C ILE A 55 0.60 33.80 -8.32
N VAL A 56 1.69 33.98 -9.04
CA VAL A 56 2.89 33.16 -8.99
C VAL A 56 3.91 33.97 -8.19
N PHE A 57 4.38 33.39 -7.08
CA PHE A 57 5.36 33.93 -6.13
C PHE A 57 4.99 35.25 -5.44
N ASP A 58 4.26 35.15 -4.33
CA ASP A 58 4.68 35.85 -3.12
C ASP A 58 4.07 35.19 -1.88
N SER A 59 4.93 34.71 -0.99
CA SER A 59 4.65 34.74 0.44
C SER A 59 5.98 34.70 1.18
N HIS A 60 6.58 35.87 1.18
CA HIS A 60 7.34 36.44 2.26
C HIS A 60 7.08 35.79 3.64
N GLN A 61 8.20 35.55 4.33
CA GLN A 61 8.41 35.24 5.74
C GLN A 61 7.28 35.63 6.71
N ASP A 62 6.89 34.68 7.56
CA ASP A 62 6.45 34.97 8.93
C ASP A 62 7.34 34.21 9.93
N GLY A 63 8.57 34.72 10.09
CA GLY A 63 9.61 34.19 10.97
C GLY A 63 9.46 34.61 12.43
N ARG A 64 8.25 34.55 13.02
CA ARG A 64 8.00 35.05 14.38
C ARG A 64 7.98 34.00 15.51
N ALA A 65 8.27 32.74 15.22
CA ALA A 65 8.29 31.67 16.24
C ALA A 65 9.68 31.10 16.58
N LEU A 66 10.78 31.61 15.99
CA LEU A 66 12.11 30.99 16.08
C LEU A 66 13.16 31.83 16.83
N SER A 67 12.80 32.98 17.41
CA SER A 67 13.73 33.92 18.07
C SER A 67 14.29 33.46 19.42
N HIS A 68 13.87 32.31 19.93
CA HIS A 68 14.29 31.81 21.26
C HIS A 68 15.22 30.59 21.21
N LEU A 69 15.60 30.11 20.02
CA LEU A 69 16.51 28.97 19.87
C LEU A 69 17.98 29.42 19.75
N PRO A 70 18.93 28.65 20.31
CA PRO A 70 20.36 28.98 20.22
C PRO A 70 20.83 29.01 18.75
N PRO A 71 21.83 29.85 18.39
CA PRO A 71 22.27 30.05 17.01
C PRO A 71 22.64 28.77 16.26
N LEU A 72 23.19 27.78 16.97
CA LEU A 72 23.54 26.46 16.41
C LEU A 72 22.31 25.62 16.04
N LEU A 73 21.22 25.74 16.79
CA LEU A 73 19.96 25.04 16.53
C LEU A 73 19.19 25.69 15.38
N LEU A 74 19.27 27.02 15.26
CA LEU A 74 18.72 27.77 14.13
C LEU A 74 19.43 27.42 12.81
N TRP A 75 20.75 27.16 12.85
CA TRP A 75 21.52 26.71 11.69
C TRP A 75 21.18 25.27 11.29
N CYS A 76 21.08 24.36 12.27
CA CYS A 76 20.72 22.96 12.04
C CYS A 76 19.30 22.76 11.49
N LEU A 77 18.34 23.60 11.90
CA LEU A 77 16.97 23.60 11.35
C LEU A 77 16.84 24.27 9.97
N LYS A 78 17.82 25.10 9.59
CA LYS A 78 17.81 25.85 8.32
C LYS A 78 18.56 25.13 7.20
N ASP A 79 19.50 24.25 7.54
CA ASP A 79 20.35 23.53 6.58
C ASP A 79 19.99 22.04 6.36
N ILE A 80 18.93 21.53 6.98
CA ILE A 80 18.27 20.34 6.44
C ILE A 80 17.40 20.85 5.29
N GLY A 81 18.01 20.98 4.11
CA GLY A 81 17.30 21.25 2.88
C GLY A 81 16.07 20.35 2.81
N ASN A 82 14.92 20.96 2.57
CA ASN A 82 13.64 20.28 2.60
C ASN A 82 13.69 19.05 1.69
N ILE A 83 13.57 17.84 2.28
CA ILE A 83 13.57 16.57 1.53
C ILE A 83 12.50 16.58 0.43
N TYR A 84 11.43 17.35 0.66
CA TYR A 84 10.32 17.48 -0.26
C TYR A 84 10.47 18.70 -1.17
N HIS A 85 10.17 18.52 -2.45
CA HIS A 85 10.06 19.64 -3.41
C HIS A 85 9.09 20.73 -2.94
N ARG A 86 8.01 20.35 -2.23
CA ARG A 86 7.00 21.25 -1.62
C ARG A 86 6.44 20.65 -0.33
N GLU A 87 7.14 20.83 0.79
CA GLU A 87 6.74 20.25 2.09
C GLU A 87 5.35 20.65 2.56
N ALA A 88 4.99 21.94 2.50
CA ALA A 88 3.68 22.38 2.95
C ALA A 88 2.54 21.65 2.23
N VAL A 89 2.72 21.34 0.94
CA VAL A 89 1.75 20.57 0.14
C VAL A 89 1.79 19.10 0.51
N PHE A 90 2.99 18.52 0.63
CA PHE A 90 3.17 17.12 0.99
C PHE A 90 2.55 16.81 2.36
N LEU A 91 2.89 17.59 3.39
CA LEU A 91 2.40 17.39 4.76
C LEU A 91 0.88 17.53 4.84
N ALA A 92 0.29 18.50 4.13
CA ALA A 92 -1.16 18.66 4.08
C ALA A 92 -1.86 17.46 3.40
N ASN A 93 -1.34 17.00 2.27
CA ASN A 93 -1.87 15.83 1.56
C ASN A 93 -1.70 14.55 2.37
N TYR A 94 -0.56 14.38 3.03
CA TYR A 94 -0.28 13.25 3.90
C TYR A 94 -1.26 13.20 5.09
N ALA A 95 -1.49 14.34 5.74
CA ALA A 95 -2.46 14.42 6.84
C ALA A 95 -3.90 14.11 6.38
N ALA A 96 -4.28 14.53 5.17
CA ALA A 96 -5.57 14.18 4.58
C ALA A 96 -5.68 12.66 4.29
N MET A 97 -4.63 12.08 3.71
CA MET A 97 -4.53 10.63 3.45
C MET A 97 -4.65 9.82 4.75
N GLU A 98 -3.90 10.18 5.79
CA GLU A 98 -3.97 9.53 7.12
C GLU A 98 -5.37 9.55 7.76
N ARG A 99 -6.18 10.57 7.46
CA ARG A 99 -7.53 10.72 8.02
C ARG A 99 -8.57 9.97 7.19
N ASP A 100 -8.55 10.18 5.87
CA ASP A 100 -9.67 9.88 5.00
C ASP A 100 -9.47 8.59 4.20
N PHE A 101 -8.23 8.17 3.97
CA PHE A 101 -7.93 7.04 3.11
C PHE A 101 -8.46 5.72 3.69
N LYS A 102 -9.07 4.91 2.82
CA LYS A 102 -9.68 3.62 3.17
C LYS A 102 -9.40 2.56 2.11
N ILE A 103 -9.15 1.35 2.57
CA ILE A 103 -8.90 0.16 1.77
C ILE A 103 -9.92 -0.90 2.16
N PHE A 104 -10.63 -1.42 1.16
CA PHE A 104 -11.50 -2.57 1.32
C PHE A 104 -10.75 -3.84 0.94
N VAL A 105 -10.89 -4.89 1.74
CA VAL A 105 -10.31 -6.21 1.43
C VAL A 105 -11.41 -7.11 0.89
N TYR A 106 -11.19 -7.69 -0.30
CA TYR A 106 -12.12 -8.69 -0.82
C TYR A 106 -12.27 -9.86 0.14
N SER A 107 -13.48 -10.06 0.64
CA SER A 107 -13.84 -11.26 1.38
C SER A 107 -14.16 -12.38 0.41
N ASP A 108 -13.51 -13.54 0.54
CA ASP A 108 -13.99 -14.73 -0.14
C ASP A 108 -15.35 -15.13 0.46
N ARG A 109 -16.41 -15.13 -0.36
CA ARG A 109 -17.74 -15.59 0.08
C ARG A 109 -17.76 -17.09 0.41
N ARG A 110 -16.78 -17.86 -0.07
CA ARG A 110 -16.69 -19.32 0.09
C ARG A 110 -15.82 -19.74 1.26
N GLN A 111 -14.83 -18.95 1.65
CA GLN A 111 -13.92 -19.28 2.76
C GLN A 111 -14.15 -18.37 3.96
N LYS A 112 -14.59 -18.97 5.08
CA LYS A 112 -14.61 -18.30 6.39
C LYS A 112 -13.16 -17.93 6.76
N LYS A 113 -12.80 -16.66 6.59
CA LYS A 113 -11.55 -16.02 7.01
C LYS A 113 -10.29 -16.76 6.56
N CYS A 114 -9.84 -16.50 5.33
CA CYS A 114 -8.51 -16.91 4.87
C CYS A 114 -7.36 -16.29 5.67
N TYR A 115 -7.68 -15.22 6.38
CA TYR A 115 -6.76 -14.47 7.18
C TYR A 115 -7.18 -14.58 8.64
N ASN A 116 -6.30 -15.16 9.44
CA ASN A 116 -6.38 -15.11 10.88
C ASN A 116 -5.11 -14.40 11.40
N PRO A 117 -5.26 -13.31 12.19
CA PRO A 117 -4.11 -12.56 12.72
C PRO A 117 -3.13 -13.38 13.56
N LYS A 118 -3.54 -14.58 13.99
CA LYS A 118 -2.75 -15.51 14.79
C LYS A 118 -1.94 -16.50 13.96
N ASP A 119 -2.17 -16.57 12.65
CA ASP A 119 -1.43 -17.50 11.81
C ASP A 119 0.04 -17.06 11.68
N LYS A 120 0.93 -18.03 11.52
CA LYS A 120 2.32 -17.74 11.15
C LYS A 120 2.35 -17.13 9.74
N LEU A 121 3.40 -16.37 9.44
CA LEU A 121 3.60 -15.88 8.08
C LEU A 121 3.64 -17.10 7.16
N LYS A 122 2.86 -17.05 6.07
CA LYS A 122 2.92 -18.11 5.05
C LYS A 122 4.14 -17.80 4.18
N SER A 123 5.17 -18.63 4.15
CA SER A 123 6.42 -18.40 3.40
C SER A 123 6.23 -17.66 2.06
N ASN A 124 5.48 -18.24 1.11
CA ASN A 124 5.27 -17.66 -0.24
C ASN A 124 4.38 -16.41 -0.28
N TYR A 125 3.61 -16.16 0.78
CA TYR A 125 2.70 -15.01 0.91
C TYR A 125 3.06 -14.13 2.10
N ALA A 126 4.32 -14.16 2.56
CA ALA A 126 4.71 -13.51 3.80
C ALA A 126 4.47 -12.00 3.74
N SER A 127 4.73 -11.37 2.60
CA SER A 127 4.50 -9.93 2.38
C SER A 127 3.01 -9.57 2.37
N GLU A 128 2.18 -10.37 1.70
CA GLU A 128 0.72 -10.21 1.73
C GLU A 128 0.17 -10.38 3.14
N HIS A 129 0.59 -11.44 3.83
CA HIS A 129 0.16 -11.72 5.19
C HIS A 129 0.57 -10.59 6.15
N HIS A 130 1.80 -10.10 6.02
CA HIS A 130 2.30 -8.98 6.81
C HIS A 130 1.49 -7.71 6.55
N PHE A 131 1.19 -7.42 5.29
CA PHE A 131 0.34 -6.28 4.94
C PHE A 131 -1.05 -6.39 5.56
N LEU A 132 -1.73 -7.53 5.41
CA LEU A 132 -3.06 -7.77 5.99
C LEU A 132 -3.05 -7.64 7.52
N LYS A 133 -1.98 -8.10 8.18
CA LYS A 133 -1.80 -8.01 9.63
C LYS A 133 -1.72 -6.61 10.18
N ASN A 134 -1.16 -5.69 9.41
CA ASN A 134 -1.12 -4.30 9.81
C ASN A 134 -2.34 -3.51 9.28
N LEU A 135 -2.84 -3.85 8.09
CA LEU A 135 -3.98 -3.17 7.48
C LEU A 135 -5.27 -3.36 8.29
N ILE A 136 -5.67 -4.60 8.56
CA ILE A 136 -6.98 -4.92 9.17
C ILE A 136 -7.23 -4.21 10.51
N PRO A 137 -6.26 -4.15 11.45
CA PRO A 137 -6.45 -3.39 12.69
C PRO A 137 -6.23 -1.87 12.54
N SER A 138 -5.74 -1.39 11.39
CA SER A 138 -5.44 0.04 11.19
C SER A 138 -6.69 0.86 10.87
N ARG A 139 -6.54 2.19 10.97
CA ARG A 139 -7.56 3.17 10.54
C ARG A 139 -7.85 3.14 9.04
N PHE A 140 -6.98 2.53 8.23
CA PHE A 140 -7.13 2.46 6.78
C PHE A 140 -8.07 1.35 6.34
N PHE A 141 -8.34 0.35 7.19
CA PHE A 141 -9.28 -0.71 6.83
C PHE A 141 -10.73 -0.21 6.84
N THR A 142 -11.53 -0.68 5.88
CA THR A 142 -12.98 -0.56 5.90
C THR A 142 -13.66 -1.83 5.39
N ASP A 143 -14.78 -2.18 6.00
CA ASP A 143 -15.71 -3.21 5.56
C ASP A 143 -16.82 -2.65 4.64
N ASP A 144 -16.87 -1.33 4.46
CA ASP A 144 -17.81 -0.64 3.60
C ASP A 144 -17.15 -0.28 2.26
N PRO A 145 -17.47 -1.01 1.16
CA PRO A 145 -16.84 -0.77 -0.14
C PRO A 145 -17.21 0.61 -0.72
N THR A 146 -18.25 1.29 -0.21
CA THR A 146 -18.63 2.63 -0.69
C THR A 146 -17.70 3.72 -0.17
N LYS A 147 -17.01 3.48 0.96
CA LYS A 147 -16.01 4.38 1.55
C LYS A 147 -14.59 4.09 1.05
N ALA A 148 -14.41 2.98 0.35
CA ALA A 148 -13.10 2.51 -0.07
C ALA A 148 -12.53 3.33 -1.24
N HIS A 149 -11.26 3.69 -1.10
CA HIS A 149 -10.46 4.33 -2.14
C HIS A 149 -9.71 3.31 -2.99
N LEU A 150 -9.25 2.21 -2.36
CA LEU A 150 -8.63 1.08 -3.03
C LEU A 150 -9.21 -0.26 -2.56
N PHE A 151 -9.08 -1.27 -3.42
CA PHE A 151 -9.53 -2.64 -3.17
C PHE A 151 -8.37 -3.62 -3.19
N PHE A 152 -8.16 -4.30 -2.07
CA PHE A 152 -7.12 -5.31 -1.93
C PHE A 152 -7.64 -6.70 -2.31
N ILE A 153 -6.93 -7.39 -3.20
CA ILE A 153 -7.23 -8.76 -3.64
C ILE A 153 -6.29 -9.74 -2.91
N PRO A 154 -6.80 -10.55 -1.96
CA PRO A 154 -5.99 -11.52 -1.22
C PRO A 154 -5.82 -12.83 -2.00
N PHE A 155 -4.60 -13.13 -2.46
CA PHE A 155 -4.31 -14.40 -3.15
C PHE A 155 -3.88 -15.51 -2.21
N SER A 156 -3.40 -15.20 -1.01
CA SER A 156 -3.02 -16.18 0.02
C SER A 156 -4.17 -17.06 0.54
N CYS A 157 -5.40 -16.74 0.16
CA CYS A 157 -6.62 -17.55 0.34
C CYS A 157 -6.70 -18.76 -0.60
N GLN A 158 -6.04 -18.68 -1.75
CA GLN A 158 -6.26 -19.62 -2.84
C GLN A 158 -5.32 -20.80 -2.71
N GLU A 159 -5.70 -21.93 -3.32
CA GLU A 159 -4.75 -23.00 -3.54
C GLU A 159 -3.59 -22.47 -4.38
N ASP A 160 -2.37 -22.98 -4.14
CA ASP A 160 -1.18 -22.70 -4.94
C ASP A 160 -1.27 -23.40 -6.31
N LYS A 161 -2.30 -23.02 -7.08
CA LYS A 161 -2.59 -23.46 -8.44
C LYS A 161 -3.07 -22.27 -9.24
N GLU A 162 -2.50 -22.07 -10.43
CA GLU A 162 -2.87 -20.97 -11.33
C GLU A 162 -4.38 -20.93 -11.63
N ILE A 163 -5.00 -22.11 -11.80
CA ILE A 163 -6.45 -22.24 -12.07
C ILE A 163 -7.28 -21.70 -10.91
N ALA A 164 -6.86 -21.91 -9.65
CA ALA A 164 -7.58 -21.42 -8.48
C ALA A 164 -7.51 -19.89 -8.40
N ILE A 165 -6.33 -19.32 -8.64
CA ILE A 165 -6.14 -17.87 -8.73
C ILE A 165 -6.99 -17.27 -9.84
N TRP A 166 -7.00 -17.90 -11.02
CA TRP A 166 -7.81 -17.45 -12.15
C TRP A 166 -9.30 -17.45 -11.82
N ALA A 167 -9.81 -18.55 -11.26
CA ALA A 167 -11.20 -18.67 -10.84
C ALA A 167 -11.58 -17.64 -9.76
N HIS A 168 -10.65 -17.37 -8.83
CA HIS A 168 -10.83 -16.34 -7.82
C HIS A 168 -11.02 -14.96 -8.45
N VAL A 169 -10.10 -14.53 -9.31
CA VAL A 169 -10.17 -13.24 -10.00
C VAL A 169 -11.46 -13.12 -10.81
N GLN A 170 -11.82 -14.14 -11.59
CA GLN A 170 -13.07 -14.13 -12.36
C GLN A 170 -14.29 -14.00 -11.44
N GLY A 171 -14.29 -14.73 -10.32
CA GLY A 171 -15.31 -14.60 -9.28
C GLY A 171 -15.40 -13.18 -8.70
N LEU A 172 -14.27 -12.47 -8.57
CA LEU A 172 -14.27 -11.09 -8.12
C LEU A 172 -14.85 -10.13 -9.17
N ILE A 173 -14.43 -10.29 -10.43
CA ILE A 173 -14.88 -9.46 -11.57
C ILE A 173 -16.41 -9.57 -11.75
N PHE A 174 -16.95 -10.79 -11.73
CA PHE A 174 -18.38 -11.02 -11.92
C PHE A 174 -19.21 -10.85 -10.64
N GLY A 175 -18.62 -11.13 -9.48
CA GLY A 175 -19.34 -11.19 -8.20
C GLY A 175 -19.48 -9.85 -7.48
N TYR A 176 -18.69 -8.84 -7.86
CA TYR A 176 -18.65 -7.56 -7.15
C TYR A 176 -18.79 -6.36 -8.10
N PRO A 177 -19.78 -5.47 -7.86
CA PRO A 177 -20.06 -4.35 -8.76
C PRO A 177 -18.94 -3.31 -8.81
N PHE A 178 -18.11 -3.24 -7.76
CA PHE A 178 -17.05 -2.24 -7.66
C PHE A 178 -15.83 -2.54 -8.53
N TRP A 179 -15.66 -3.76 -9.05
CA TRP A 179 -14.64 -4.02 -10.08
C TRP A 179 -14.92 -3.20 -11.34
N ASN A 180 -16.18 -3.18 -11.77
CA ASN A 180 -16.59 -2.52 -13.02
C ASN A 180 -16.58 -0.99 -12.95
N ARG A 181 -16.46 -0.40 -11.76
CA ARG A 181 -16.39 1.07 -11.57
C ARG A 181 -15.15 1.68 -12.23
N THR A 182 -14.05 0.93 -12.22
CA THR A 182 -12.72 1.36 -12.64
C THR A 182 -12.06 0.36 -13.58
N LEU A 183 -12.75 -0.74 -13.90
CA LEU A 183 -12.18 -1.89 -14.60
C LEU A 183 -10.94 -2.47 -13.90
N GLY A 184 -10.83 -2.31 -12.58
CA GLY A 184 -9.72 -2.83 -11.78
C GLY A 184 -8.57 -1.84 -11.53
N THR A 185 -8.66 -0.56 -11.92
CA THR A 185 -7.53 0.37 -11.73
C THR A 185 -7.34 0.84 -10.29
N ASP A 186 -8.36 0.73 -9.44
CA ASP A 186 -8.29 0.97 -8.00
C ASP A 186 -8.09 -0.33 -7.20
N HIS A 187 -7.69 -1.41 -7.88
CA HIS A 187 -7.45 -2.71 -7.28
C HIS A 187 -5.96 -2.99 -7.19
N PHE A 188 -5.55 -3.67 -6.13
CA PHE A 188 -4.14 -4.00 -5.93
C PHE A 188 -3.93 -5.33 -5.21
N PHE A 189 -2.75 -5.92 -5.42
CA PHE A 189 -2.38 -7.22 -4.88
C PHE A 189 -0.85 -7.39 -4.76
N PHE A 190 -0.41 -8.33 -3.94
CA PHE A 190 0.99 -8.73 -3.86
C PHE A 190 1.32 -9.81 -4.88
N SER A 191 2.45 -9.66 -5.57
CA SER A 191 2.97 -10.61 -6.56
C SER A 191 4.43 -10.89 -6.27
N CYS A 192 4.68 -11.47 -5.10
CA CYS A 192 6.04 -11.65 -4.58
C CYS A 192 6.62 -13.04 -4.84
N HIS A 193 5.78 -13.99 -5.26
CA HIS A 193 6.17 -15.35 -5.64
C HIS A 193 5.71 -15.65 -7.08
N ASP A 194 6.31 -16.66 -7.69
CA ASP A 194 6.16 -17.00 -9.11
C ASP A 194 4.70 -17.29 -9.51
N ILE A 195 3.90 -17.95 -8.67
CA ILE A 195 2.60 -18.47 -9.04
C ILE A 195 1.54 -17.38 -9.22
N VAL A 196 1.48 -16.39 -8.32
CA VAL A 196 0.59 -15.24 -8.47
C VAL A 196 1.00 -14.42 -9.68
N SER A 197 2.30 -14.25 -9.88
CA SER A 197 2.84 -13.52 -11.04
C SER A 197 2.42 -14.20 -12.34
N ARG A 198 2.69 -15.51 -12.49
CA ARG A 198 2.33 -16.31 -13.68
C ARG A 198 0.82 -16.36 -13.91
N ALA A 199 0.03 -16.61 -12.87
CA ALA A 199 -1.41 -16.70 -12.97
C ALA A 199 -2.04 -15.37 -13.40
N THR A 200 -1.58 -14.25 -12.83
CA THR A 200 -2.12 -12.92 -13.16
C THR A 200 -1.63 -12.38 -14.49
N GLU A 201 -0.46 -12.81 -14.99
CA GLU A 201 -0.01 -12.54 -16.36
C GLU A 201 -0.94 -13.13 -17.43
N GLY A 202 -1.58 -14.26 -17.13
CA GLY A 202 -2.62 -14.86 -17.98
C GLY A 202 -3.94 -14.09 -17.99
N ILE A 203 -4.07 -12.99 -17.22
CA ILE A 203 -5.31 -12.23 -17.07
C ILE A 203 -5.04 -10.75 -17.42
N PRO A 204 -5.14 -10.38 -18.71
CA PRO A 204 -4.71 -9.06 -19.19
C PRO A 204 -5.35 -7.87 -18.47
N ILE A 205 -6.63 -7.99 -18.07
CA ILE A 205 -7.33 -6.94 -17.33
C ILE A 205 -6.70 -6.70 -15.95
N VAL A 206 -6.23 -7.74 -15.27
CA VAL A 206 -5.52 -7.60 -13.98
C VAL A 206 -4.12 -7.05 -14.22
N THR A 207 -3.36 -7.62 -15.16
CA THR A 207 -1.97 -7.20 -15.40
C THR A 207 -1.87 -5.72 -15.80
N LYS A 208 -2.81 -5.25 -16.64
CA LYS A 208 -2.78 -3.90 -17.20
C LYS A 208 -3.41 -2.85 -16.28
N ASN A 209 -4.46 -3.20 -15.55
CA ASN A 209 -5.23 -2.20 -14.79
C ASN A 209 -4.87 -2.20 -13.31
N ALA A 210 -4.79 -3.37 -12.66
CA ALA A 210 -4.58 -3.44 -11.22
C ALA A 210 -3.13 -3.12 -10.83
N ILE A 211 -2.96 -2.44 -9.71
CA ILE A 211 -1.66 -2.08 -9.13
C ILE A 211 -1.02 -3.34 -8.54
N ARG A 212 0.19 -3.67 -8.99
CA ARG A 212 0.92 -4.82 -8.45
C ARG A 212 1.99 -4.37 -7.47
N LEU A 213 1.95 -4.93 -6.27
CA LEU A 213 3.00 -4.80 -5.27
C LEU A 213 4.02 -5.92 -5.49
N PHE A 214 5.22 -5.55 -5.95
CA PHE A 214 6.24 -6.48 -6.41
C PHE A 214 7.39 -6.57 -5.41
N CYS A 215 7.76 -7.77 -4.96
CA CYS A 215 8.82 -7.95 -3.96
C CYS A 215 10.21 -8.26 -4.55
N SER A 216 10.37 -8.21 -5.87
CA SER A 216 11.67 -8.43 -6.51
C SER A 216 12.18 -7.13 -7.10
N SER A 217 13.48 -6.89 -6.94
CA SER A 217 14.20 -5.76 -7.53
C SER A 217 14.68 -6.04 -8.96
N ASN A 218 14.27 -7.16 -9.57
CA ASN A 218 14.78 -7.57 -10.88
C ASN A 218 14.10 -6.82 -12.04
N TYR A 219 14.90 -6.24 -12.94
CA TYR A 219 14.45 -5.50 -14.12
C TYR A 219 13.79 -6.39 -15.19
N ASP A 220 14.10 -7.69 -15.23
CA ASP A 220 13.49 -8.66 -16.16
C ASP A 220 12.09 -9.12 -15.74
N SER A 221 11.66 -8.72 -14.55
CA SER A 221 10.26 -8.87 -14.18
C SER A 221 9.41 -7.94 -15.05
N LYS A 222 8.20 -8.36 -15.44
CA LYS A 222 7.27 -7.56 -16.26
C LYS A 222 6.70 -6.34 -15.52
N TYR A 223 7.51 -5.68 -14.69
CA TYR A 223 7.20 -4.53 -13.87
C TYR A 223 6.79 -3.34 -14.74
N ILE A 224 5.73 -2.65 -14.34
CA ILE A 224 5.19 -1.49 -15.07
C ILE A 224 5.45 -0.22 -14.23
N PRO A 225 6.48 0.59 -14.53
CA PRO A 225 6.95 1.66 -13.63
C PRO A 225 5.94 2.75 -13.28
N HIS A 226 4.94 2.98 -14.13
CA HIS A 226 3.92 4.02 -13.90
C HIS A 226 2.68 3.50 -13.14
N LYS A 227 2.67 2.23 -12.72
CA LYS A 227 1.51 1.57 -12.10
C LYS A 227 1.91 0.67 -10.93
N ASP A 228 2.93 -0.15 -11.12
CA ASP A 228 3.38 -1.12 -10.11
C ASP A 228 4.23 -0.42 -9.05
N VAL A 229 4.29 -1.03 -7.86
CA VAL A 229 5.04 -0.51 -6.71
C VAL A 229 5.99 -1.59 -6.22
N SER A 230 7.27 -1.28 -6.15
CA SER A 230 8.27 -2.15 -5.54
C SER A 230 8.18 -2.06 -4.02
N VAL A 231 8.13 -3.21 -3.36
CA VAL A 231 8.06 -3.34 -1.90
C VAL A 231 9.21 -4.22 -1.41
N PRO A 232 9.76 -3.95 -0.20
CA PRO A 232 10.77 -4.83 0.37
C PRO A 232 10.15 -6.22 0.62
N GLN A 233 10.90 -7.27 0.31
CA GLN A 233 10.46 -8.63 0.59
C GLN A 233 10.38 -8.83 2.11
N ALA A 234 9.17 -9.08 2.62
CA ALA A 234 9.02 -9.58 3.98
C ALA A 234 9.48 -11.04 4.01
N LEU A 235 10.73 -11.26 4.41
CA LEU A 235 11.24 -12.59 4.70
C LEU A 235 10.69 -13.03 6.06
N GLU A 236 10.14 -14.24 6.13
CA GLU A 236 10.12 -14.94 7.41
C GLU A 236 11.59 -15.26 7.72
N LEU A 237 12.22 -14.54 8.66
CA LEU A 237 13.46 -14.97 9.30
C LEU A 237 13.15 -16.22 10.14
N SER A 238 12.72 -17.30 9.51
CA SER A 238 12.90 -18.64 10.05
C SER A 238 14.40 -18.92 9.92
N LEU A 239 15.19 -18.43 10.88
CA LEU A 239 16.47 -19.06 11.16
C LEU A 239 16.16 -20.54 11.39
N PRO A 240 16.66 -21.47 10.55
CA PRO A 240 16.65 -22.87 10.92
C PRO A 240 17.39 -22.97 12.27
N PRO A 241 16.88 -23.71 13.27
CA PRO A 241 17.73 -24.08 14.38
C PRO A 241 18.84 -24.95 13.79
N ASP A 242 20.07 -24.43 13.81
CA ASP A 242 21.32 -25.11 13.47
C ASP A 242 21.20 -26.16 12.36
N HIS A 243 21.40 -25.78 11.11
CA HIS A 243 22.16 -26.58 10.15
C HIS A 243 22.51 -25.67 8.96
N GLY A 244 23.81 -25.35 8.86
CA GLY A 244 24.36 -24.42 7.89
C GLY A 244 24.30 -24.93 6.46
N GLU A 245 23.21 -24.60 5.78
CA GLU A 245 23.13 -24.62 4.32
C GLU A 245 22.59 -23.25 3.89
N ASP A 246 23.45 -22.53 3.19
CA ASP A 246 23.37 -21.12 2.87
C ASP A 246 22.26 -20.85 1.84
N VAL A 247 21.34 -19.96 2.19
CA VAL A 247 20.19 -19.50 1.37
C VAL A 247 20.62 -18.72 0.10
N TRP A 248 21.90 -18.67 -0.23
CA TRP A 248 22.44 -17.85 -1.32
C TRP A 248 23.11 -18.63 -2.45
N SER A 249 22.83 -19.92 -2.61
CA SER A 249 23.22 -20.66 -3.82
C SER A 249 22.13 -20.58 -4.90
N TRP A 250 22.24 -19.54 -5.74
CA TRP A 250 21.71 -19.53 -7.11
C TRP A 250 22.82 -19.13 -8.06
#